data_AF-A0A7C3HQ85-F1
#
_entry.id   AF-A0A7C3HQ85-F1
#
_cell.length_a   1.000
_cell.length_b   1.000
_cell.length_c   1.000
_cell.angle_alpha   90.00
_cell.angle_beta   90.00
_cell.angle_gamma   90.00
#
_symmetry.space_group_name_H-M   'P 1'
#
loop_
_entity.id
_entity.type
_entity.pdbx_description
1 polymer ?
#
loop_
_entity_poly.entity_id
_entity_poly.type
_entity_poly.pdbx_seq_one_letter_code
_entity_poly.pdbx_strand_id
1 'polypeptide(L)'
;MADQKTLMTRGKMKKRTWRQAVVLTAVLFATLSAVWSCSRRQGETSNPVEFSHAEETSHDRVKITPEELQEFGIRLAKAGPGLLEIHRDLTGEIRPDPERMAHMVPRFPGIVLEVRKRIGDRVKEGEVLAVLESNESLTPYEVRSLIKGTVIEMHLSRGEMVSDAEHAFVVADLGTVWANLNVYQIDLPYIKVGQKAIVEDVEGSTRAEGVISYVSPIVDDETRTATARVILPNADGRWRAGMFVTAQVITERVRPEIVVPKTALQTYQNQTVVFVKDGDVFRPQPVKVGRTNLTSAEILEGLLPGQVYAAEGGFTLKAELLKESFGGHED
;
A
#
# COMPACT_ATOMS: atom_id res chain seq x y z
N MET A 1 8.09 -7.23 75.56
CA MET A 1 7.53 -5.90 75.88
C MET A 1 7.79 -5.03 74.66
N ALA A 2 6.85 -4.57 73.85
CA ALA A 2 5.39 -4.61 73.75
C ALA A 2 5.13 -3.94 72.37
N ASP A 3 4.09 -4.18 71.58
CA ASP A 3 3.04 -5.17 71.53
C ASP A 3 2.32 -4.96 70.17
N GLN A 4 1.96 -6.08 69.55
CA GLN A 4 0.69 -6.36 68.85
C GLN A 4 0.17 -5.64 67.58
N LYS A 5 -0.10 -6.55 66.63
CA LYS A 5 -1.34 -6.76 65.83
C LYS A 5 -1.62 -5.70 64.74
N THR A 6 -1.88 -6.10 63.49
CA THR A 6 -3.15 -6.76 63.14
C THR A 6 -3.18 -7.27 61.67
N LEU A 7 -3.43 -8.57 61.49
CA LEU A 7 -4.18 -9.29 60.42
C LEU A 7 -3.71 -9.16 58.95
N MET A 8 -3.10 -10.16 58.30
CA MET A 8 -3.66 -11.45 57.82
C MET A 8 -5.15 -11.43 57.46
N THR A 9 -5.45 -11.55 56.15
CA THR A 9 -6.48 -12.52 55.68
C THR A 9 -6.29 -12.92 54.22
N ARG A 10 -5.94 -14.21 54.04
CA ARG A 10 -6.24 -15.02 52.85
C ARG A 10 -7.76 -15.06 52.60
N GLY A 11 -8.16 -15.08 51.33
CA GLY A 11 -9.53 -15.38 50.92
C GLY A 11 -9.60 -16.09 49.57
N LYS A 12 -9.28 -17.39 49.54
CA LYS A 12 -9.80 -18.33 48.53
C LYS A 12 -11.27 -18.61 48.86
N MET A 13 -12.19 -18.45 47.91
CA MET A 13 -13.51 -19.11 47.76
C MET A 13 -14.24 -18.36 46.61
N LYS A 14 -15.05 -18.92 45.71
CA LYS A 14 -15.77 -20.20 45.65
C LYS A 14 -16.22 -20.40 44.19
N LYS A 15 -16.07 -21.62 43.68
CA LYS A 15 -16.82 -22.12 42.51
C LYS A 15 -18.30 -22.19 42.87
N ARG A 16 -19.20 -21.58 42.09
CA ARG A 16 -20.59 -22.06 41.89
C ARG A 16 -21.33 -21.25 40.82
N THR A 17 -21.70 -21.97 39.75
CA THR A 17 -23.01 -21.97 39.08
C THR A 17 -23.63 -20.63 38.64
N TRP A 18 -23.77 -20.45 37.32
CA TRP A 18 -24.99 -19.93 36.70
C TRP A 18 -25.10 -20.46 35.26
N ARG A 19 -25.67 -21.67 35.15
CA ARG A 19 -26.43 -22.09 33.98
C ARG A 19 -27.87 -21.65 34.24
N GLN A 20 -28.57 -21.24 33.18
CA GLN A 20 -30.00 -20.92 33.07
C GLN A 20 -30.38 -19.43 33.15
N ALA A 21 -30.56 -18.82 31.97
CA ALA A 21 -31.64 -17.87 31.70
C ALA A 21 -31.95 -17.94 30.19
N VAL A 22 -32.94 -18.76 29.87
CA VAL A 22 -33.52 -19.00 28.54
C VAL A 22 -34.99 -18.59 28.64
N VAL A 23 -35.42 -17.75 27.68
CA VAL A 23 -36.79 -17.61 27.14
C VAL A 23 -37.82 -16.77 27.92
N LEU A 24 -38.69 -16.10 27.12
CA LEU A 24 -39.92 -15.31 27.38
C LEU A 24 -39.69 -13.81 27.09
N THR A 25 -40.34 -13.13 26.11
CA THR A 25 -41.66 -13.34 25.49
C THR A 25 -41.78 -12.56 24.17
N ALA A 26 -42.37 -13.20 23.15
CA ALA A 26 -42.95 -12.55 21.97
C ALA A 26 -44.47 -12.83 21.94
N VAL A 27 -45.23 -11.87 21.37
CA VAL A 27 -46.60 -11.94 20.84
C VAL A 27 -47.80 -11.76 21.80
N LEU A 28 -48.57 -10.68 21.59
CA LEU A 28 -50.05 -10.65 21.65
C LEU A 28 -50.57 -9.39 20.89
N PHE A 29 -51.13 -9.56 19.68
CA PHE A 29 -52.57 -9.47 19.32
C PHE A 29 -53.21 -8.09 19.58
N ALA A 30 -53.42 -7.22 18.57
CA ALA A 30 -54.52 -7.23 17.58
C ALA A 30 -55.93 -7.18 18.19
N THR A 31 -56.58 -6.00 18.16
CA THR A 31 -57.91 -5.67 17.56
C THR A 31 -58.54 -4.42 18.24
N LEU A 32 -58.85 -3.36 17.47
CA LEU A 32 -60.18 -2.73 17.46
C LEU A 32 -60.34 -1.79 16.24
N SER A 33 -61.51 -1.86 15.62
CA SER A 33 -61.84 -1.37 14.28
C SER A 33 -62.44 0.04 14.24
N ALA A 34 -62.25 0.67 13.08
CA ALA A 34 -63.18 1.54 12.33
C ALA A 34 -63.60 2.92 12.89
N VAL A 35 -63.03 3.99 12.32
CA VAL A 35 -63.82 5.09 11.73
C VAL A 35 -63.24 5.40 10.35
N TRP A 36 -64.06 5.16 9.33
CA TRP A 36 -63.82 5.50 7.93
C TRP A 36 -64.48 6.86 7.70
N SER A 37 -63.72 7.89 7.35
CA SER A 37 -64.27 9.07 6.69
C SER A 37 -63.24 9.64 5.72
N CYS A 38 -63.69 9.74 4.46
CA CYS A 38 -62.97 10.23 3.29
C CYS A 38 -62.27 11.58 3.50
N SER A 39 -61.01 11.63 3.10
CA SER A 39 -60.47 12.76 2.33
C SER A 39 -59.28 12.25 1.52
N ARG A 40 -59.51 12.03 0.22
CA ARG A 40 -58.45 11.79 -0.77
C ARG A 40 -57.63 13.07 -0.91
N ARG A 41 -56.35 13.02 -0.51
CA ARG A 41 -55.30 13.85 -1.07
C ARG A 41 -54.08 12.98 -1.37
N GLN A 42 -53.97 12.70 -2.67
CA GLN A 42 -52.76 12.73 -3.50
C GLN A 42 -51.45 12.28 -2.85
N GLY A 43 -50.93 11.17 -3.36
CA GLY A 43 -49.61 10.66 -3.02
C GLY A 43 -48.52 11.67 -3.33
N GLU A 44 -47.58 11.78 -2.40
CA GLU A 44 -46.27 12.38 -2.61
C GLU A 44 -45.51 11.52 -3.63
N THR A 45 -45.64 11.91 -4.89
CA THR A 45 -44.60 11.68 -5.88
C THR A 45 -43.36 12.41 -5.39
N SER A 46 -42.32 11.65 -5.05
CA SER A 46 -40.97 12.17 -4.92
C SER A 46 -40.65 13.00 -6.16
N ASN A 47 -40.41 14.29 -5.96
CA ASN A 47 -40.01 15.22 -7.00
C ASN A 47 -38.88 14.60 -7.83
N PRO A 48 -38.95 14.64 -9.17
CA PRO A 48 -37.74 14.52 -9.97
C PRO A 48 -36.82 15.65 -9.53
N VAL A 49 -35.58 15.33 -9.20
CA VAL A 49 -34.53 16.34 -9.05
C VAL A 49 -34.47 17.05 -10.39
N GLU A 50 -34.96 18.29 -10.43
CA GLU A 50 -34.75 19.20 -11.54
C GLU A 50 -33.25 19.28 -11.76
N PHE A 51 -32.80 18.72 -12.89
CA PHE A 51 -31.55 19.15 -13.49
C PHE A 51 -31.74 20.63 -13.80
N SER A 52 -31.20 21.49 -12.94
CA SER A 52 -30.95 22.86 -13.33
C SER A 52 -30.04 22.78 -14.56
N HIS A 53 -30.60 23.08 -15.73
CA HIS A 53 -29.80 23.45 -16.88
C HIS A 53 -28.86 24.54 -16.40
N ALA A 54 -27.57 24.21 -16.25
CA ALA A 54 -26.55 25.22 -16.33
C ALA A 54 -26.83 25.94 -17.66
N GLU A 55 -27.07 27.24 -17.59
CA GLU A 55 -27.23 28.09 -18.76
C GLU A 55 -26.14 27.71 -19.77
N GLU A 56 -26.54 27.27 -20.97
CA GLU A 56 -25.62 27.13 -22.09
C GLU A 56 -25.13 28.55 -22.41
N THR A 57 -24.06 28.97 -21.76
CA THR A 57 -23.26 30.09 -22.22
C THR A 57 -22.69 29.69 -23.57
N SER A 58 -23.35 30.15 -24.63
CA SER A 58 -22.96 29.92 -26.03
C SER A 58 -21.58 30.48 -26.43
N HIS A 59 -20.81 30.97 -25.46
CA HIS A 59 -19.53 31.66 -25.63
C HIS A 59 -18.29 30.81 -25.33
N ASP A 60 -18.43 29.60 -24.78
CA ASP A 60 -17.27 28.76 -24.43
C ASP A 60 -16.99 27.68 -25.49
N ARG A 61 -16.72 28.08 -26.74
CA ARG A 61 -16.45 27.14 -27.85
C ARG A 61 -15.25 27.58 -28.67
N VAL A 62 -14.22 26.73 -28.77
CA VAL A 62 -13.05 27.00 -29.61
C VAL A 62 -13.17 26.24 -30.92
N LYS A 63 -13.09 26.93 -32.05
CA LYS A 63 -13.02 26.29 -33.37
C LYS A 63 -11.57 25.99 -33.72
N ILE A 64 -11.24 24.73 -34.00
CA ILE A 64 -9.90 24.30 -34.40
C ILE A 64 -10.00 23.37 -35.61
N THR A 65 -9.27 23.71 -36.66
CA THR A 65 -9.15 22.93 -37.89
C THR A 65 -8.28 21.68 -37.71
N PRO A 66 -8.45 20.64 -38.54
CA PRO A 66 -7.63 19.42 -38.47
C PRO A 66 -6.12 19.68 -38.60
N GLU A 67 -5.71 20.69 -39.35
CA GLU A 67 -4.32 21.10 -39.53
C GLU A 67 -3.75 21.71 -38.24
N GLU A 68 -4.51 22.59 -37.59
CA GLU A 68 -4.15 23.21 -36.30
C GLU A 68 -4.06 22.16 -35.18
N LEU A 69 -4.86 21.09 -35.22
CA LEU A 69 -4.74 19.99 -34.26
C LEU A 69 -3.35 19.33 -34.28
N GLN A 70 -2.75 19.17 -35.46
CA GLN A 70 -1.39 18.63 -35.58
C GLN A 70 -0.33 19.63 -35.14
N GLU A 71 -0.47 20.90 -35.54
CA GLU A 71 0.48 21.95 -35.17
C GLU A 71 0.55 22.15 -33.64
N PHE A 72 -0.60 22.13 -32.97
CA PHE A 72 -0.71 22.27 -31.53
C PHE A 72 -0.51 20.97 -30.74
N GLY A 73 -0.29 19.83 -31.42
CA GLY A 73 -0.07 18.54 -30.79
C GLY A 73 -1.27 18.00 -29.99
N ILE A 74 -2.49 18.36 -30.39
CA ILE A 74 -3.72 17.92 -29.71
C ILE A 74 -4.07 16.51 -30.18
N ARG A 75 -3.94 15.51 -29.29
CA ARG A 75 -4.31 14.13 -29.59
C ARG A 75 -5.75 13.85 -29.19
N LEU A 76 -6.51 13.25 -30.10
CA LEU A 76 -7.90 12.88 -29.86
C LEU A 76 -8.01 11.42 -29.43
N ALA A 77 -8.94 11.13 -28.53
CA ALA A 77 -9.33 9.77 -28.17
C ALA A 77 -10.86 9.64 -28.08
N LYS A 78 -11.35 8.40 -28.14
CA LYS A 78 -12.76 8.08 -27.89
C LYS A 78 -12.93 7.63 -26.45
N ALA A 79 -13.93 8.17 -25.77
CA ALA A 79 -14.31 7.76 -24.43
C ALA A 79 -14.77 6.30 -24.46
N GLY A 80 -14.24 5.47 -23.56
CA GLY A 80 -14.59 4.07 -23.53
C GLY A 80 -13.96 3.33 -22.35
N PRO A 81 -14.28 2.04 -22.21
CA PRO A 81 -13.87 1.28 -21.06
C PRO A 81 -12.36 1.05 -21.05
N GLY A 82 -11.77 1.13 -19.87
CA GLY A 82 -10.34 0.93 -19.66
C GLY A 82 -10.07 0.13 -18.41
N LEU A 83 -8.92 -0.54 -18.34
CA LEU A 83 -8.45 -1.14 -17.10
C LEU A 83 -7.82 -0.06 -16.23
N LEU A 84 -8.35 0.14 -15.03
CA LEU A 84 -7.77 1.02 -14.03
C LEU A 84 -7.24 0.17 -12.86
N GLU A 85 -5.91 0.11 -12.76
CA GLU A 85 -5.24 -0.46 -11.59
C GLU A 85 -4.99 0.65 -10.58
N ILE A 86 -5.50 0.46 -9.36
CA ILE A 86 -5.31 1.39 -8.24
C ILE A 86 -4.16 0.88 -7.40
N HIS A 87 -3.21 1.76 -7.14
CA HIS A 87 -1.98 1.44 -6.42
C HIS A 87 -2.00 2.15 -5.07
N ARG A 88 -1.30 1.57 -4.09
CA ARG A 88 -0.89 2.23 -2.86
C ARG A 88 0.62 2.19 -2.76
N ASP A 89 1.18 3.37 -2.56
CA ASP A 89 2.62 3.54 -2.43
C ASP A 89 2.97 3.36 -0.96
N LEU A 90 3.81 2.38 -0.69
CA LEU A 90 4.31 2.05 0.64
C LEU A 90 5.83 2.26 0.66
N THR A 91 6.35 2.56 1.83
CA THR A 91 7.79 2.64 2.07
C THR A 91 8.22 1.50 2.97
N GLY A 92 9.48 1.11 2.91
CA GLY A 92 9.95 -0.02 3.70
C GLY A 92 11.44 -0.23 3.61
N GLU A 93 11.87 -1.39 4.08
CA GLU A 93 13.27 -1.80 4.07
C GLU A 93 13.44 -3.27 3.68
N ILE A 94 14.59 -3.59 3.10
CA ILE A 94 15.01 -4.96 2.82
C ILE A 94 15.57 -5.59 4.08
N ARG A 95 15.03 -6.74 4.46
CA ARG A 95 15.53 -7.58 5.56
C ARG A 95 15.96 -8.95 5.04
N PRO A 96 16.99 -9.56 5.66
CA PRO A 96 17.28 -10.97 5.42
C PRO A 96 16.10 -11.83 5.90
N ASP A 97 15.96 -12.99 5.29
CA ASP A 97 14.97 -13.98 5.71
C ASP A 97 15.47 -14.70 6.99
N PRO A 98 14.86 -14.47 8.17
CA PRO A 98 15.27 -15.11 9.42
C PRO A 98 15.08 -16.63 9.40
N GLU A 99 14.21 -17.18 8.55
CA GLU A 99 14.07 -18.64 8.40
C GLU A 99 15.25 -19.26 7.63
N ARG A 100 16.07 -18.42 6.97
CA ARG A 100 17.26 -18.81 6.22
C ARG A 100 18.55 -18.31 6.88
N MET A 101 18.50 -18.12 8.19
CA MET A 101 19.62 -17.66 9.01
C MET A 101 20.01 -18.71 10.05
N ALA A 102 21.31 -18.81 10.33
CA ALA A 102 21.86 -19.68 11.37
C ALA A 102 22.81 -18.90 12.27
N HIS A 103 22.61 -19.05 13.58
CA HIS A 103 23.41 -18.43 14.61
C HIS A 103 24.42 -19.46 15.13
N MET A 104 25.71 -19.13 15.06
CA MET A 104 26.79 -20.02 15.50
C MET A 104 27.16 -19.63 16.93
N VAL A 105 26.65 -20.36 17.91
CA VAL A 105 26.98 -20.16 19.32
C VAL A 105 28.15 -21.07 19.69
N PRO A 106 29.24 -20.55 20.29
CA PRO A 106 30.33 -21.37 20.82
C PRO A 106 29.81 -22.38 21.84
N ARG A 107 30.28 -23.63 21.74
CA ARG A 107 29.82 -24.70 22.65
C ARG A 107 30.39 -24.58 24.05
N PHE A 108 31.54 -23.92 24.19
CA PHE A 108 32.24 -23.73 25.46
C PHE A 108 32.87 -22.34 25.47
N PRO A 109 32.86 -21.61 26.59
CA PRO A 109 33.61 -20.37 26.73
C PRO A 109 35.10 -20.59 26.45
N GLY A 110 35.75 -19.61 25.83
CA GLY A 110 37.12 -19.79 25.36
C GLY A 110 37.77 -18.56 24.75
N ILE A 111 39.06 -18.67 24.43
CA ILE A 111 39.83 -17.61 23.77
C ILE A 111 39.87 -17.87 22.26
N VAL A 112 39.67 -16.84 21.45
CA VAL A 112 39.74 -16.94 19.99
C VAL A 112 41.19 -17.03 19.54
N LEU A 113 41.60 -18.18 19.01
CA LEU A 113 42.95 -18.39 18.49
C LEU A 113 43.10 -17.85 17.06
N GLU A 114 42.11 -18.12 16.21
CA GLU A 114 42.12 -17.83 14.78
C GLU A 114 40.72 -17.46 14.28
N VAL A 115 40.63 -16.44 13.42
CA VAL A 115 39.41 -16.07 12.69
C VAL A 115 39.65 -16.29 11.21
N ARG A 116 38.94 -17.25 10.62
CA ARG A 116 39.10 -17.66 9.21
C ARG A 116 38.12 -16.98 8.26
N LYS A 117 36.97 -16.53 8.77
CA LYS A 117 35.92 -15.87 7.98
C LYS A 117 35.53 -14.54 8.61
N ARG A 118 35.22 -13.57 7.75
CA ARG A 118 34.81 -12.21 8.11
C ARG A 118 33.42 -11.90 7.58
N ILE A 119 32.83 -10.83 8.10
CA ILE A 119 31.56 -10.29 7.58
C ILE A 119 31.69 -10.03 6.08
N GLY A 120 30.71 -10.51 5.31
CA GLY A 120 30.67 -10.46 3.85
C GLY A 120 31.23 -11.70 3.14
N ASP A 121 31.97 -12.57 3.85
CA ASP A 121 32.50 -13.79 3.23
C ASP A 121 31.40 -14.82 2.96
N ARG A 122 31.47 -15.45 1.78
CA ARG A 122 30.65 -16.62 1.46
C ARG A 122 31.24 -17.87 2.11
N VAL A 123 30.36 -18.70 2.64
CA VAL A 123 30.70 -19.94 3.34
C VAL A 123 29.82 -21.10 2.89
N LYS A 124 30.38 -22.30 2.92
CA LYS A 124 29.65 -23.56 2.75
C LYS A 124 29.24 -24.11 4.11
N GLU A 125 28.23 -24.97 4.11
CA GLU A 125 27.91 -25.78 5.28
C GLU A 125 29.12 -26.61 5.71
N GLY A 126 29.38 -26.66 7.01
CA GLY A 126 30.53 -27.32 7.63
C GLY A 126 31.86 -26.57 7.52
N GLU A 127 31.94 -25.45 6.80
CA GLU A 127 33.17 -24.67 6.65
C GLU A 127 33.59 -24.02 7.98
N VAL A 128 34.89 -24.04 8.27
CA VAL A 128 35.42 -23.50 9.53
C VAL A 128 35.45 -21.97 9.47
N LEU A 129 34.80 -21.34 10.44
CA LEU A 129 34.68 -19.89 10.58
C LEU A 129 35.77 -19.33 11.52
N ALA A 130 36.01 -20.00 12.63
CA ALA A 130 37.02 -19.64 13.63
C ALA A 130 37.49 -20.87 14.43
N VAL A 131 38.64 -20.73 15.10
CA VAL A 131 39.18 -21.71 16.05
C VAL A 131 39.29 -21.07 17.42
N LEU A 132 38.70 -21.69 18.42
CA LEU A 132 38.67 -21.24 19.81
C LEU A 132 39.37 -22.27 20.70
N GLU A 133 39.98 -21.84 21.79
CA GLU A 133 40.48 -22.72 22.85
C GLU A 133 39.51 -22.71 24.02
N SER A 134 38.99 -23.88 24.41
CA SER A 134 38.08 -24.02 25.55
C SER A 134 38.79 -23.69 26.87
N ASN A 135 38.21 -22.84 27.70
CA ASN A 135 38.76 -22.54 29.03
C ASN A 135 38.70 -23.75 29.99
N GLU A 136 37.80 -24.69 29.76
CA GLU A 136 37.62 -25.85 30.64
C GLU A 136 38.64 -26.95 30.36
N SER A 137 38.94 -27.20 29.08
CA SER A 137 39.80 -28.30 28.66
C SER A 137 41.15 -27.87 28.11
N LEU A 138 41.32 -26.56 27.84
CA LEU A 138 42.48 -25.99 27.13
C LEU A 138 42.74 -26.65 25.78
N THR A 139 41.69 -27.14 25.13
CA THR A 139 41.77 -27.76 23.81
C THR A 139 41.19 -26.84 22.74
N PRO A 140 41.89 -26.69 21.59
CA PRO A 140 41.34 -26.01 20.43
C PRO A 140 40.15 -26.77 19.85
N TYR A 141 39.09 -26.04 19.50
CA TYR A 141 37.94 -26.55 18.77
C TYR A 141 37.49 -25.55 17.70
N GLU A 142 36.79 -26.05 16.69
CA GLU A 142 36.38 -25.27 15.54
C GLU A 142 34.91 -24.83 15.63
N VAL A 143 34.66 -23.56 15.33
CA VAL A 143 33.32 -23.05 15.06
C VAL A 143 33.07 -23.18 13.57
N ARG A 144 32.05 -23.95 13.20
CA ARG A 144 31.73 -24.30 11.80
C ARG A 144 30.39 -23.73 11.39
N SER A 145 30.23 -23.40 10.12
CA SER A 145 28.95 -22.96 9.59
C SER A 145 27.94 -24.10 9.56
N LEU A 146 26.74 -23.89 10.11
CA LEU A 146 25.61 -24.82 10.04
C LEU A 146 24.87 -24.78 8.69
N ILE A 147 25.06 -23.72 7.89
CA ILE A 147 24.42 -23.57 6.57
C ILE A 147 25.40 -23.01 5.54
N LYS A 148 25.07 -23.14 4.26
CA LYS A 148 25.69 -22.34 3.20
C LYS A 148 25.09 -20.93 3.22
N GLY A 149 25.92 -19.90 3.08
CA GLY A 149 25.43 -18.52 3.03
C GLY A 149 26.55 -17.49 3.04
N THR A 150 26.22 -16.31 3.53
CA THR A 150 27.14 -15.19 3.74
C THR A 150 27.18 -14.86 5.23
N VAL A 151 28.37 -14.61 5.78
CA VAL A 151 28.51 -14.10 7.15
C VAL A 151 27.99 -12.67 7.19
N ILE A 152 26.92 -12.42 7.96
CA ILE A 152 26.31 -11.09 8.09
C ILE A 152 26.65 -10.41 9.41
N GLU A 153 26.99 -11.19 10.44
CA GLU A 153 27.46 -10.68 11.72
C GLU A 153 28.61 -11.55 12.25
N MET A 154 29.48 -10.91 13.03
CA MET A 154 30.60 -11.55 13.73
C MET A 154 30.83 -10.80 15.04
N HIS A 155 30.70 -11.50 16.16
CA HIS A 155 30.89 -10.98 17.52
C HIS A 155 32.09 -11.63 18.19
N LEU A 156 33.22 -11.62 17.48
CA LEU A 156 34.49 -12.08 18.03
C LEU A 156 35.68 -11.46 17.30
N SER A 157 36.77 -11.31 18.03
CA SER A 157 38.07 -10.89 17.53
C SER A 157 39.16 -11.85 18.01
N ARG A 158 40.25 -11.97 17.24
CA ARG A 158 41.38 -12.81 17.64
C ARG A 158 41.96 -12.34 18.99
N GLY A 159 42.16 -13.27 19.92
CA GLY A 159 42.63 -13.01 21.28
C GLY A 159 41.54 -12.61 22.27
N GLU A 160 40.31 -12.40 21.80
CA GLU A 160 39.16 -12.10 22.66
C GLU A 160 38.68 -13.35 23.39
N MET A 161 38.14 -13.16 24.59
CA MET A 161 37.42 -14.20 25.31
C MET A 161 35.94 -14.17 24.92
N VAL A 162 35.44 -15.28 24.40
CA VAL A 162 34.05 -15.42 23.95
C VAL A 162 33.32 -16.37 24.89
N SER A 163 32.06 -16.06 25.18
CA SER A 163 31.17 -16.89 26.01
C SER A 163 30.36 -17.88 25.16
N ASP A 164 29.63 -18.78 25.82
CA ASP A 164 28.65 -19.68 25.23
C ASP A 164 27.21 -19.12 25.25
N ALA A 165 27.03 -17.87 25.70
CA ALA A 165 25.72 -17.22 25.81
C ALA A 165 25.34 -16.44 24.54
N GLU A 166 26.32 -15.94 23.79
CA GLU A 166 26.13 -15.12 22.60
C GLU A 166 26.61 -15.83 21.34
N HIS A 167 26.03 -15.49 20.19
CA HIS A 167 26.48 -16.06 18.91
C HIS A 167 27.78 -15.40 18.45
N ALA A 168 28.76 -16.22 18.09
CA ALA A 168 30.02 -15.79 17.51
C ALA A 168 29.86 -15.29 16.06
N PHE A 169 28.97 -15.94 15.29
CA PHE A 169 28.69 -15.60 13.90
C PHE A 169 27.19 -15.71 13.61
N VAL A 170 26.72 -14.91 12.65
CA VAL A 170 25.44 -15.14 11.98
C VAL A 170 25.69 -15.34 10.50
N VAL A 171 25.22 -16.45 9.96
CA VAL A 171 25.28 -16.77 8.53
C VAL A 171 23.87 -16.74 7.97
N ALA A 172 23.68 -16.06 6.85
CA ALA A 172 22.39 -15.95 6.18
C ALA A 172 22.49 -16.41 4.72
N ASP A 173 21.51 -17.16 4.24
CA ASP A 173 21.31 -17.35 2.81
C ASP A 173 20.51 -16.17 2.24
N LEU A 174 21.24 -15.27 1.56
CA LEU A 174 20.70 -14.03 0.98
C LEU A 174 20.13 -14.21 -0.43
N GLY A 175 19.98 -15.44 -0.94
CA GLY A 175 19.41 -15.70 -2.27
C GLY A 175 17.94 -15.27 -2.41
N THR A 176 17.25 -15.10 -1.29
CA THR A 176 15.93 -14.47 -1.18
C THR A 176 15.95 -13.49 -0.03
N VAL A 177 15.28 -12.36 -0.19
CA VAL A 177 15.15 -11.34 0.86
C VAL A 177 13.69 -10.95 1.02
N TRP A 178 13.38 -10.31 2.14
CA TRP A 178 12.06 -9.78 2.41
C TRP A 178 12.10 -8.26 2.27
N ALA A 179 11.15 -7.67 1.56
CA ALA A 179 10.84 -6.25 1.67
C ALA A 179 9.73 -6.10 2.72
N ASN A 180 10.07 -5.51 3.86
CA ASN A 180 9.14 -5.18 4.92
C ASN A 180 8.62 -3.76 4.67
N LEU A 181 7.38 -3.67 4.24
CA LEU A 181 6.68 -2.43 3.90
C LEU A 181 5.86 -1.95 5.10
N ASN A 182 5.92 -0.66 5.36
CA ASN A 182 5.16 0.03 6.38
C ASN A 182 3.78 0.39 5.82
N VAL A 183 2.74 -0.18 6.41
CA VAL A 183 1.34 0.06 6.05
C VAL A 183 0.70 0.96 7.09
N TYR A 184 0.31 2.17 6.71
CA TYR A 184 -0.44 3.07 7.58
C TYR A 184 -1.83 2.52 7.88
N GLN A 185 -2.38 2.84 9.06
CA GLN A 185 -3.70 2.37 9.51
C GLN A 185 -4.82 2.65 8.50
N ILE A 186 -4.77 3.79 7.80
CA ILE A 186 -5.77 4.18 6.80
C ILE A 186 -5.74 3.28 5.56
N ASP A 187 -4.58 2.72 5.22
CA ASP A 187 -4.39 1.87 4.05
C ASP A 187 -4.58 0.38 4.36
N LEU A 188 -4.50 0.00 5.64
CA LEU A 188 -4.58 -1.39 6.10
C LEU A 188 -5.79 -2.17 5.56
N PRO A 189 -7.01 -1.60 5.43
CA PRO A 189 -8.17 -2.32 4.86
C PRO A 189 -7.98 -2.75 3.39
N TYR A 190 -7.09 -2.07 2.67
CA TYR A 190 -6.84 -2.29 1.24
C TYR A 190 -5.64 -3.20 0.97
N ILE A 191 -4.75 -3.39 1.95
CA ILE A 191 -3.56 -4.22 1.83
C ILE A 191 -3.83 -5.64 2.32
N LYS A 192 -3.73 -6.62 1.42
CA LYS A 192 -4.07 -8.02 1.67
C LYS A 192 -3.00 -8.95 1.13
N VAL A 193 -2.85 -10.09 1.80
CA VAL A 193 -1.99 -11.19 1.34
C VAL A 193 -2.42 -11.64 -0.07
N GLY A 194 -1.44 -11.91 -0.94
CA GLY A 194 -1.63 -12.30 -2.33
C GLY A 194 -1.66 -11.16 -3.34
N GLN A 195 -1.71 -9.90 -2.90
CA GLN A 195 -1.60 -8.75 -3.80
C GLN A 195 -0.20 -8.67 -4.41
N LYS A 196 -0.16 -8.24 -5.68
CA LYS A 196 1.09 -7.95 -6.38
C LYS A 196 1.66 -6.62 -5.88
N ALA A 197 2.96 -6.61 -5.62
CA ALA A 197 3.71 -5.44 -5.24
C ALA A 197 4.91 -5.28 -6.18
N ILE A 198 5.09 -4.08 -6.69
CA ILE A 198 6.28 -3.69 -7.44
C ILE A 198 7.18 -2.97 -6.46
N VAL A 199 8.34 -3.55 -6.15
CA VAL A 199 9.32 -2.97 -5.21
C VAL A 199 10.46 -2.34 -5.98
N GLU A 200 10.81 -1.12 -5.60
CA GLU A 200 11.84 -0.29 -6.22
C GLU A 200 12.81 0.22 -5.15
N ASP A 201 14.09 0.35 -5.50
CA ASP A 201 15.02 1.11 -4.68
C ASP A 201 14.70 2.62 -4.75
N VAL A 202 15.26 3.40 -3.82
CA VAL A 202 15.00 4.84 -3.74
C VAL A 202 15.42 5.59 -5.02
N GLU A 203 16.42 5.07 -5.75
CA GLU A 203 16.90 5.66 -7.00
C GLU A 203 16.11 5.20 -8.25
N GLY A 204 15.23 4.20 -8.12
CA GLY A 204 14.48 3.59 -9.23
C GLY A 204 15.34 2.75 -10.19
N SER A 205 16.61 2.50 -9.86
CA SER A 205 17.56 1.72 -10.66
C SER A 205 17.29 0.22 -10.61
N THR A 206 16.75 -0.25 -9.48
CA THR A 206 16.50 -1.66 -9.21
C THR A 206 15.02 -1.85 -8.93
N ARG A 207 14.38 -2.69 -9.76
CA ARG A 207 12.96 -3.02 -9.67
C ARG A 207 12.76 -4.52 -9.64
N ALA A 208 11.84 -4.98 -8.79
CA ALA A 208 11.41 -6.37 -8.76
C ALA A 208 9.91 -6.46 -8.48
N GLU A 209 9.25 -7.41 -9.14
CA GLU A 209 7.89 -7.79 -8.81
C GLU A 209 7.91 -8.87 -7.71
N GLY A 210 7.01 -8.72 -6.75
CA GLY A 210 6.79 -9.69 -5.69
C GLY A 210 5.31 -9.77 -5.31
N VAL A 211 5.03 -10.64 -4.35
CA VAL A 211 3.68 -10.79 -3.78
C VAL A 211 3.73 -10.55 -2.28
N ILE A 212 2.69 -9.92 -1.75
CA ILE A 212 2.51 -9.79 -0.31
C ILE A 212 2.26 -11.18 0.27
N SER A 213 3.22 -11.68 1.02
CA SER A 213 3.20 -13.01 1.66
C SER A 213 2.57 -12.99 3.06
N TYR A 214 2.64 -11.84 3.72
CA TYR A 214 2.18 -11.66 5.09
C TYR A 214 1.81 -10.19 5.34
N VAL A 215 0.77 -9.96 6.13
CA VAL A 215 0.41 -8.64 6.66
C VAL A 215 0.27 -8.81 8.17
N SER A 216 1.04 -8.03 8.93
CA SER A 216 1.05 -8.11 10.39
C SER A 216 -0.33 -7.77 10.97
N PRO A 217 -0.87 -8.61 11.87
CA PRO A 217 -2.09 -8.27 12.61
C PRO A 217 -1.79 -7.26 13.73
N ILE A 218 -0.51 -7.06 14.07
CA ILE A 218 -0.04 -6.12 15.08
C ILE A 218 0.47 -4.86 14.36
N VAL A 219 0.00 -3.72 14.84
CA VAL A 219 0.47 -2.39 14.44
C VAL A 219 1.51 -1.97 15.47
N ASP A 220 2.67 -1.54 14.99
CA ASP A 220 3.70 -0.92 15.81
C ASP A 220 3.17 0.42 16.35
N ASP A 221 3.21 0.59 17.67
CA ASP A 221 2.58 1.68 18.41
C ASP A 221 3.35 2.99 18.30
N GLU A 222 4.67 2.93 18.12
CA GLU A 222 5.53 4.10 17.90
C GLU A 222 5.31 4.69 16.50
N THR A 223 5.35 3.85 15.47
CA THR A 223 5.24 4.27 14.06
C THR A 223 3.80 4.33 13.56
N ARG A 224 2.85 3.70 14.28
CA ARG A 224 1.45 3.50 13.87
C ARG A 224 1.32 2.80 12.52
N THR A 225 2.23 1.86 12.23
CA THR A 225 2.22 1.09 10.98
C THR A 225 2.17 -0.41 11.23
N ALA A 226 1.52 -1.16 10.33
CA ALA A 226 1.64 -2.61 10.28
C ALA A 226 2.69 -2.99 9.22
N THR A 227 3.38 -4.11 9.41
CA THR A 227 4.32 -4.61 8.40
C THR A 227 3.61 -5.48 7.35
N ALA A 228 3.69 -5.13 6.08
CA ALA A 228 3.39 -6.02 4.96
C ALA A 228 4.70 -6.56 4.37
N ARG A 229 4.83 -7.88 4.24
CA ARG A 229 6.05 -8.54 3.80
C ARG A 229 5.93 -9.01 2.35
N VAL A 230 6.85 -8.58 1.50
CA VAL A 230 6.99 -9.04 0.12
C VAL A 230 8.25 -9.89 -0.01
N ILE A 231 8.15 -11.06 -0.61
CA ILE A 231 9.31 -11.94 -0.87
C ILE A 231 9.90 -11.55 -2.22
N LEU A 232 11.21 -11.28 -2.24
CA LEU A 232 11.94 -10.88 -3.44
C LEU A 232 13.09 -11.86 -3.75
N PRO A 233 13.24 -12.28 -5.02
CA PRO A 233 14.41 -13.03 -5.44
C PRO A 233 15.66 -12.13 -5.41
N ASN A 234 16.77 -12.67 -4.92
CA ASN A 234 18.02 -11.92 -4.75
C ASN A 234 19.27 -12.75 -5.13
N ALA A 235 19.15 -13.58 -6.17
CA ALA A 235 20.26 -14.41 -6.64
C ALA A 235 21.51 -13.59 -7.02
N ASP A 236 21.30 -12.40 -7.61
CA ASP A 236 22.37 -11.50 -8.03
C ASP A 236 22.90 -10.61 -6.90
N GLY A 237 22.30 -10.66 -5.71
CA GLY A 237 22.70 -9.85 -4.55
C GLY A 237 22.46 -8.35 -4.69
N ARG A 238 21.56 -7.93 -5.59
CA ARG A 238 21.21 -6.51 -5.81
C ARG A 238 20.46 -5.90 -4.63
N TRP A 239 19.60 -6.68 -3.98
CA TRP A 239 18.91 -6.27 -2.77
C TRP A 239 19.79 -6.54 -1.55
N ARG A 240 20.38 -5.49 -0.99
CA ARG A 240 21.19 -5.60 0.24
C ARG A 240 20.29 -5.40 1.46
N ALA A 241 20.53 -6.18 2.50
CA ALA A 241 19.87 -5.99 3.79
C ALA A 241 20.12 -4.56 4.31
N GLY A 242 19.08 -3.95 4.88
CA GLY A 242 19.09 -2.57 5.38
C GLY A 242 18.83 -1.50 4.31
N MET A 243 18.68 -1.86 3.03
CA MET A 243 18.29 -0.88 2.00
C MET A 243 16.84 -0.42 2.19
N PHE A 244 16.62 0.88 2.07
CA PHE A 244 15.26 1.44 1.95
C PHE A 244 14.70 1.18 0.56
N VAL A 245 13.39 0.92 0.52
CA VAL A 245 12.65 0.65 -0.72
C VAL A 245 11.30 1.35 -0.70
N THR A 246 10.77 1.60 -1.89
CA THR A 246 9.37 1.94 -2.09
C THR A 246 8.68 0.75 -2.76
N ALA A 247 7.37 0.64 -2.55
CA ALA A 247 6.59 -0.40 -3.20
C ALA A 247 5.23 0.11 -3.62
N GLN A 248 4.86 -0.17 -4.87
CA GLN A 248 3.52 0.05 -5.38
C GLN A 248 2.72 -1.24 -5.26
N VAL A 249 1.76 -1.26 -4.33
CA VAL A 249 0.87 -2.40 -4.14
C VAL A 249 -0.39 -2.19 -4.96
N ILE A 250 -0.72 -3.15 -5.83
CA ILE A 250 -1.96 -3.12 -6.60
C ILE A 250 -3.11 -3.54 -5.67
N THR A 251 -3.95 -2.57 -5.28
CA THR A 251 -5.03 -2.78 -4.31
C THR A 251 -6.36 -3.11 -4.96
N GLU A 252 -6.62 -2.55 -6.13
CA GLU A 252 -7.87 -2.75 -6.86
C GLU A 252 -7.61 -2.81 -8.37
N ARG A 253 -8.37 -3.66 -9.06
CA ARG A 253 -8.39 -3.74 -10.52
C ARG A 253 -9.82 -3.61 -10.98
N VAL A 254 -10.15 -2.50 -11.61
CA VAL A 254 -11.50 -2.24 -12.10
C VAL A 254 -11.50 -1.93 -13.58
N ARG A 255 -12.65 -2.17 -14.21
CA ARG A 255 -12.91 -1.80 -15.60
C ARG A 255 -14.09 -0.84 -15.66
N PRO A 256 -13.88 0.46 -15.38
CA PRO A 256 -14.92 1.46 -15.52
C PRO A 256 -15.40 1.57 -16.96
N GLU A 257 -16.62 2.09 -17.15
CA GLU A 257 -17.19 2.32 -18.49
C GLU A 257 -16.42 3.37 -19.28
N ILE A 258 -15.84 4.35 -18.58
CA ILE A 258 -15.07 5.44 -19.19
C ILE A 258 -13.80 5.68 -18.38
N VAL A 259 -12.65 5.51 -19.03
CA VAL A 259 -11.34 5.87 -18.51
C VAL A 259 -10.68 6.86 -19.47
N VAL A 260 -10.19 7.97 -18.92
CA VAL A 260 -9.45 8.99 -19.67
C VAL A 260 -8.05 9.16 -19.08
N PRO A 261 -7.04 9.52 -19.89
CA PRO A 261 -5.73 9.87 -19.35
C PRO A 261 -5.83 11.16 -18.53
N LYS A 262 -5.04 11.29 -17.47
CA LYS A 262 -5.04 12.50 -16.63
C LYS A 262 -4.68 13.77 -17.40
N THR A 263 -3.94 13.65 -18.50
CA THR A 263 -3.60 14.74 -19.43
C THR A 263 -4.84 15.38 -20.08
N ALA A 264 -5.95 14.64 -20.16
CA ALA A 264 -7.22 15.13 -20.72
C ALA A 264 -8.01 16.00 -19.73
N LEU A 265 -7.75 15.87 -18.43
CA LEU A 265 -8.43 16.62 -17.38
C LEU A 265 -7.83 18.01 -17.28
N GLN A 266 -8.69 19.03 -17.34
CA GLN A 266 -8.31 20.43 -17.19
C GLN A 266 -9.17 21.08 -16.12
N THR A 267 -8.64 22.11 -15.45
CA THR A 267 -9.42 22.94 -14.55
C THR A 267 -9.88 24.19 -15.30
N TYR A 268 -11.19 24.37 -15.44
CA TYR A 268 -11.81 25.54 -16.08
C TYR A 268 -12.98 26.02 -15.23
N GLN A 269 -13.07 27.33 -14.97
CA GLN A 269 -14.08 27.94 -14.08
C GLN A 269 -14.25 27.19 -12.73
N ASN A 270 -13.14 26.79 -12.11
CA ASN A 270 -13.09 26.05 -10.86
C ASN A 270 -13.75 24.64 -10.88
N GLN A 271 -14.02 24.11 -12.08
CA GLN A 271 -14.52 22.75 -12.30
C GLN A 271 -13.49 21.92 -13.07
N THR A 272 -13.54 20.60 -12.88
CA THR A 272 -12.77 19.68 -13.73
C THR A 272 -13.54 19.44 -15.01
N VAL A 273 -12.91 19.73 -16.15
CA VAL A 273 -13.51 19.62 -17.47
C VAL A 273 -12.65 18.75 -18.39
N VAL A 274 -13.29 18.16 -19.38
CA VAL A 274 -12.65 17.51 -20.54
C VAL A 274 -13.12 18.25 -21.78
N PHE A 275 -12.21 18.53 -22.72
CA PHE A 275 -12.59 19.16 -23.99
C PHE A 275 -13.13 18.11 -24.96
N VAL A 276 -14.42 18.22 -25.28
CA VAL A 276 -15.12 17.33 -26.21
C VAL A 276 -15.11 17.94 -27.60
N LYS A 277 -14.87 17.12 -28.63
CA LYS A 277 -14.97 17.52 -30.03
C LYS A 277 -16.39 17.31 -30.55
N ASP A 278 -16.94 18.35 -31.16
CA ASP A 278 -18.21 18.35 -31.89
C ASP A 278 -18.00 19.03 -33.25
N GLY A 279 -17.91 18.25 -34.33
CA GLY A 279 -17.41 18.75 -35.61
C GLY A 279 -15.98 19.26 -35.48
N ASP A 280 -15.72 20.50 -35.92
CA ASP A 280 -14.42 21.18 -35.76
C ASP A 280 -14.38 22.14 -34.56
N VAL A 281 -15.28 21.93 -33.60
CA VAL A 281 -15.42 22.77 -32.42
C VAL A 281 -15.14 21.96 -31.16
N PHE A 282 -14.38 22.54 -30.25
CA PHE A 282 -14.12 22.02 -28.92
C PHE A 282 -14.91 22.81 -27.89
N ARG A 283 -15.54 22.08 -26.97
CA ARG A 283 -16.29 22.66 -25.85
C ARG A 283 -15.80 22.06 -24.54
N PRO A 284 -15.61 22.88 -23.48
CA PRO A 284 -15.34 22.35 -22.16
C PRO A 284 -16.58 21.62 -21.65
N GLN A 285 -16.42 20.36 -21.29
CA GLN A 285 -17.48 19.54 -20.72
C GLN A 285 -17.11 19.23 -19.25
N PRO A 286 -17.87 19.74 -18.27
CA PRO A 286 -17.69 19.38 -16.88
C PRO A 286 -17.83 17.87 -16.68
N VAL A 287 -16.90 17.28 -15.91
CA VAL A 287 -16.89 15.85 -15.61
C VAL A 287 -16.75 15.60 -14.13
N LYS A 288 -17.39 14.54 -13.65
CA LYS A 288 -17.21 14.03 -12.30
C LYS A 288 -16.20 12.90 -12.32
N VAL A 289 -15.04 13.16 -11.72
CA VAL A 289 -13.94 12.20 -11.66
C VAL A 289 -14.16 11.23 -10.50
N GLY A 290 -14.01 9.94 -10.79
CA GLY A 290 -14.06 8.86 -9.81
C GLY A 290 -12.67 8.46 -9.34
N ARG A 291 -12.36 7.17 -9.41
CA ARG A 291 -11.06 6.62 -9.03
C ARG A 291 -9.98 7.09 -9.99
N THR A 292 -8.77 7.28 -9.48
CA THR A 292 -7.63 7.68 -10.31
C THR A 292 -6.38 6.89 -9.94
N ASN A 293 -5.48 6.72 -10.89
CA ASN A 293 -4.12 6.22 -10.67
C ASN A 293 -3.10 7.22 -11.21
N LEU A 294 -1.83 6.87 -11.38
CA LEU A 294 -0.79 7.82 -11.80
C LEU A 294 -1.03 8.41 -13.19
N THR A 295 -1.64 7.66 -14.11
CA THR A 295 -1.73 8.04 -15.54
C THR A 295 -3.16 8.30 -16.01
N SER A 296 -4.16 7.75 -15.33
CA SER A 296 -5.55 7.72 -15.79
C SER A 296 -6.55 7.99 -14.67
N ALA A 297 -7.75 8.37 -15.10
CA ALA A 297 -8.88 8.69 -14.24
C ALA A 297 -10.16 8.07 -14.80
N GLU A 298 -10.98 7.54 -13.90
CA GLU A 298 -12.35 7.13 -14.17
C GLU A 298 -13.26 8.36 -14.25
N ILE A 299 -14.16 8.36 -15.23
CA ILE A 299 -15.21 9.37 -15.35
C ILE A 299 -16.54 8.74 -14.95
N LEU A 300 -17.18 9.29 -13.91
CA LEU A 300 -18.47 8.82 -13.41
C LEU A 300 -19.64 9.49 -14.14
N GLU A 301 -19.51 10.79 -14.43
CA GLU A 301 -20.55 11.61 -15.06
C GLU A 301 -19.91 12.65 -15.99
N GLY A 302 -20.67 13.10 -16.99
CA GLY A 302 -20.30 14.22 -17.87
C GLY A 302 -19.71 13.84 -19.23
N LEU A 303 -19.29 12.59 -19.43
CA LEU A 303 -18.79 12.10 -20.73
C LEU A 303 -19.57 10.85 -21.14
N LEU A 304 -19.92 10.73 -22.43
CA LEU A 304 -20.66 9.58 -22.95
C LEU A 304 -19.72 8.56 -23.62
N PRO A 305 -20.02 7.25 -23.57
CA PRO A 305 -19.26 6.25 -24.31
C PRO A 305 -19.21 6.56 -25.81
N GLY A 306 -18.04 6.44 -26.42
CA GLY A 306 -17.78 6.71 -27.83
C GLY A 306 -17.54 8.19 -28.18
N GLN A 307 -17.78 9.11 -27.24
CA GLN A 307 -17.59 10.54 -27.44
C GLN A 307 -16.11 10.89 -27.66
N VAL A 308 -15.82 11.73 -28.66
CA VAL A 308 -14.45 12.13 -29.00
C VAL A 308 -14.03 13.29 -28.11
N TYR A 309 -12.86 13.18 -27.49
CA TYR A 309 -12.30 14.19 -26.61
C TYR A 309 -10.80 14.40 -26.88
N ALA A 310 -10.27 15.53 -26.42
CA ALA A 310 -8.84 15.82 -26.43
C ALA A 310 -8.14 15.08 -25.29
N ALA A 311 -7.41 14.01 -25.61
CA ALA A 311 -6.62 13.22 -24.68
C ALA A 311 -5.32 13.91 -24.25
N GLU A 312 -4.73 14.71 -25.13
CA GLU A 312 -3.56 15.55 -24.88
C GLU A 312 -3.78 16.94 -25.49
N GLY A 313 -3.02 17.95 -25.04
CA GLY A 313 -3.14 19.32 -25.55
C GLY A 313 -4.32 20.11 -25.00
N GLY A 314 -4.99 19.63 -23.95
CA GLY A 314 -6.11 20.34 -23.30
C GLY A 314 -5.75 21.74 -22.76
N PHE A 315 -4.48 21.97 -22.43
CA PHE A 315 -4.00 23.29 -22.03
C PHE A 315 -4.07 24.31 -23.18
N THR A 316 -3.75 23.91 -24.41
CA THR A 316 -3.82 24.79 -25.59
C THR A 316 -5.26 25.18 -25.89
N LEU A 317 -6.18 24.21 -25.82
CA LEU A 317 -7.62 24.46 -25.96
C LEU A 317 -8.14 25.44 -24.91
N LYS A 318 -7.71 25.29 -23.66
CA LYS A 318 -8.05 26.22 -22.58
C LYS A 318 -7.48 27.62 -22.84
N ALA A 319 -6.24 27.72 -23.31
CA ALA A 319 -5.62 29.01 -23.58
C ALA A 319 -6.37 29.78 -24.68
N GLU A 320 -6.78 29.09 -25.74
CA GLU A 320 -7.54 29.70 -26.84
C GLU A 320 -8.94 30.12 -26.38
N LEU A 321 -9.61 29.27 -25.61
CA LEU A 321 -10.90 29.57 -25.00
C LEU A 321 -10.84 30.85 -24.12
N LEU A 322 -9.77 31.00 -23.35
CA LEU A 322 -9.59 32.19 -22.51
C LEU A 322 -9.38 33.45 -23.35
N LYS A 323 -8.58 33.38 -24.44
CA LYS A 323 -8.38 34.54 -25.32
C LYS A 323 -9.69 35.04 -25.93
N GLU A 324 -10.52 34.13 -26.44
CA GLU A 324 -11.83 34.49 -27.02
C GLU A 324 -12.76 35.12 -25.97
N SER A 325 -12.71 34.65 -24.71
CA SER A 325 -13.51 35.23 -23.63
C SER A 325 -13.09 36.65 -23.21
N PHE A 326 -11.82 37.05 -23.44
CA PHE A 326 -11.31 38.39 -23.14
C PHE A 326 -11.41 39.38 -24.31
N GLY A 327 -11.57 38.89 -25.56
CA GLY A 327 -11.64 39.73 -26.76
C GLY A 327 -13.02 40.34 -27.07
N GLY A 328 -14.04 40.07 -26.25
CA GLY A 328 -15.44 40.45 -26.51
C GLY A 328 -15.89 41.84 -26.01
N HIS A 329 -14.98 42.71 -25.57
CA HIS A 329 -15.31 44.05 -25.07
C HIS A 329 -14.49 45.15 -25.75
N GLU A 330 -14.76 45.44 -27.02
CA GLU A 330 -14.49 46.76 -27.63
C GLU A 330 -15.65 47.07 -28.59
N ASP A 331 -16.58 47.91 -28.13
CA ASP A 331 -17.41 48.81 -28.94
C ASP A 331 -17.73 50.07 -28.14
#